data_AF-A0A1H7RJB5-F1
#
_entry.id   AF-A0A1H7RJB5-F1
#
_cell.length_a   1.000
_cell.length_b   1.000
_cell.length_c   1.000
_cell.angle_alpha   90.00
_cell.angle_beta   90.00
_cell.angle_gamma   90.00
#
_symmetry.space_group_name_H-M   'P 1'
#
loop_
_entity.id
_entity.type
_entity.pdbx_description
1 polymer ?
#
loop_
_entity_poly.entity_id
_entity_poly.type
_entity_poly.pdbx_seq_one_letter_code
_entity_poly.pdbx_strand_id
1 'polypeptide(L)'
;MRESVADFVEWWRLFDALCTERGHVDNGQLASEYCNLTRKQANGAYEAALKSLNNWRQGLHTPSRRNFRILTLLLRVEDMAGVLPHWNLLYEEAQRRKPPSEPENGEQRESLSAAPIQPAGAGLSVGRQIAAAVALVALGAGGGAIVTLNMVQPRGVAAVAVAGPGPDTGAPIIDMTGQRIPYREHTVVKTGQSVVIHGERSLCGEQPPPWEAVAHNLPSLAIGVWSDGGVGFRISNSCGGPTPARAVVFTATRSGEEQFYLYADPVTIRVEE
;
A
#
# COMPACT_ATOMS: atom_id res chain seq x y z
N MET A 1 20.01 -9.32 -27.97
CA MET A 1 20.19 -8.20 -28.92
C MET A 1 20.01 -6.93 -28.09
N ARG A 2 21.06 -6.15 -27.82
CA ARG A 2 20.91 -4.89 -27.05
C ARG A 2 20.36 -3.84 -28.00
N GLU A 3 19.18 -3.30 -27.69
CA GLU A 3 18.68 -2.10 -28.37
C GLU A 3 19.68 -0.95 -28.12
N SER A 4 19.92 -0.12 -29.14
CA SER A 4 20.73 1.08 -28.98
C SER A 4 19.93 2.09 -28.17
N VAL A 5 20.61 2.91 -27.36
CA VAL A 5 19.96 4.00 -26.61
C VAL A 5 19.18 4.95 -27.53
N ALA A 6 19.65 5.11 -28.77
CA ALA A 6 18.98 5.94 -29.78
C ALA A 6 17.64 5.36 -30.27
N ASP A 7 17.38 4.06 -30.06
CA ASP A 7 16.17 3.39 -30.53
C ASP A 7 14.96 3.69 -29.61
N PHE A 8 15.21 4.18 -28.40
CA PHE A 8 14.15 4.52 -27.46
C PHE A 8 13.47 5.85 -27.85
N VAL A 9 12.16 5.77 -28.07
CA VAL A 9 11.30 6.92 -28.41
C VAL A 9 10.57 7.48 -27.20
N GLU A 10 10.47 6.71 -26.12
CA GLU A 10 9.76 7.08 -24.90
C GLU A 10 10.71 7.09 -23.70
N TRP A 11 10.63 8.16 -22.89
CA TRP A 11 11.50 8.31 -21.72
C TRP A 11 11.37 7.14 -20.74
N TRP A 12 10.15 6.67 -20.49
CA TRP A 12 9.91 5.59 -19.52
C TRP A 12 10.51 4.25 -19.95
N ARG A 13 10.55 3.96 -21.27
CA ARG A 13 11.20 2.75 -21.80
C ARG A 13 12.71 2.82 -21.64
N LEU A 14 13.30 3.99 -21.94
CA LEU A 14 14.73 4.21 -21.70
C LEU A 14 15.05 4.10 -20.20
N PHE A 15 14.20 4.66 -19.34
CA PHE A 15 14.33 4.56 -17.89
C PHE A 15 14.31 3.10 -17.40
N ASP A 16 13.35 2.30 -17.87
CA ASP A 16 13.22 0.89 -17.52
C ASP A 16 14.42 0.04 -18.00
N ALA A 17 14.88 0.30 -19.22
CA ALA A 17 16.07 -0.34 -19.77
C ALA A 17 17.33 -0.01 -18.96
N LEU A 18 17.54 1.26 -18.60
CA LEU A 18 18.67 1.69 -17.77
C LEU A 18 18.60 1.11 -16.34
N CYS A 19 17.40 1.00 -15.75
CA CYS A 19 17.23 0.31 -14.47
C CYS A 19 17.68 -1.15 -14.56
N THR A 20 17.25 -1.86 -15.60
CA THR A 20 17.61 -3.27 -15.83
C THR A 20 19.12 -3.43 -16.07
N GLU A 21 19.74 -2.55 -16.87
CA GLU A 21 21.18 -2.56 -17.13
C GLU A 21 22.02 -2.35 -15.85
N ARG A 22 21.50 -1.57 -14.90
CA ARG A 22 22.13 -1.35 -13.58
C ARG A 22 21.80 -2.41 -12.54
N GLY A 23 21.07 -3.47 -12.91
CA GLY A 23 20.71 -4.57 -12.02
C GLY A 23 19.48 -4.32 -11.16
N HIS A 24 18.76 -3.20 -11.37
CA HIS A 24 17.51 -2.89 -10.69
C HIS A 24 16.32 -3.55 -11.41
N VAL A 25 16.29 -4.88 -11.37
CA VAL A 25 15.22 -5.68 -12.01
C VAL A 25 13.88 -5.38 -11.36
N ASP A 26 13.84 -5.24 -10.03
CA ASP A 26 12.69 -4.78 -9.27
C ASP A 26 12.87 -3.36 -8.71
N ASN A 27 11.77 -2.77 -8.23
CA ASN A 27 11.79 -1.42 -7.67
C ASN A 27 12.23 -1.36 -6.19
N GLY A 28 12.38 -2.49 -5.51
CA GLY A 28 12.70 -2.53 -4.08
C GLY A 28 14.09 -1.99 -3.78
N GLN A 29 15.11 -2.51 -4.47
CA GLN A 29 16.46 -2.00 -4.31
C GLN A 29 16.55 -0.52 -4.75
N LEU A 30 15.94 -0.19 -5.90
CA LEU A 30 15.93 1.17 -6.45
C LEU A 30 15.24 2.17 -5.50
N ALA A 31 14.14 1.78 -4.85
CA ALA A 31 13.44 2.59 -3.87
C ALA A 31 14.28 2.83 -2.61
N SER A 32 15.01 1.81 -2.14
CA SER A 32 15.90 1.95 -0.98
C SER A 32 17.02 2.97 -1.27
N GLU A 33 17.68 2.84 -2.43
CA GLU A 33 18.73 3.76 -2.85
C GLU A 33 18.19 5.18 -3.12
N TYR A 34 16.99 5.29 -3.70
CA TYR A 34 16.30 6.57 -3.88
C TYR A 34 15.97 7.26 -2.54
N CYS A 35 15.49 6.52 -1.55
CA CYS A 35 15.23 7.04 -0.20
C CYS A 35 16.52 7.50 0.49
N ASN A 36 17.60 6.73 0.35
CA ASN A 36 18.91 7.09 0.90
C ASN A 36 19.43 8.40 0.27
N LEU A 37 19.34 8.54 -1.06
CA LEU A 37 19.79 9.74 -1.77
C LEU A 37 18.96 10.98 -1.40
N THR A 38 17.65 10.81 -1.19
CA THR A 38 16.74 11.90 -0.81
C THR A 38 16.75 12.24 0.68
N ARG A 39 17.47 11.46 1.50
CA ARG A 39 17.51 11.56 2.97
C ARG A 39 16.12 11.52 3.62
N LYS A 40 15.15 10.87 2.96
CA LYS A 40 13.79 10.71 3.48
C LYS A 40 13.72 9.45 4.33
N GLN A 41 13.66 9.63 5.65
CA GLN A 41 13.54 8.56 6.66
C GLN A 41 12.15 8.51 7.30
N ALA A 42 11.16 9.21 6.73
CA ALA A 42 9.80 9.21 7.26
C ALA A 42 9.12 7.85 7.07
N ASN A 43 8.26 7.46 8.03
CA ASN A 43 7.41 6.27 7.91
C ASN A 43 6.60 6.35 6.60
N GLY A 44 6.76 5.35 5.73
CA GLY A 44 6.08 5.29 4.41
C GLY A 44 6.82 5.95 3.24
N ALA A 45 7.99 6.59 3.45
CA ALA A 45 8.76 7.20 2.36
C ALA A 45 9.21 6.15 1.30
N TYR A 46 9.57 4.95 1.76
CA TYR A 46 9.94 3.83 0.90
C TYR A 46 8.77 3.35 0.03
N GLU A 47 7.58 3.19 0.62
CA GLU A 47 6.37 2.77 -0.13
C GLU A 47 5.94 3.83 -1.14
N ALA A 48 6.03 5.12 -0.78
CA ALA A 48 5.77 6.21 -1.71
C ALA A 48 6.79 6.22 -2.86
N ALA A 49 8.06 5.91 -2.58
CA ALA A 49 9.10 5.79 -3.61
C ALA A 49 8.82 4.59 -4.53
N LEU A 50 8.48 3.42 -3.97
CA LEU A 50 8.08 2.23 -4.72
C LEU A 50 6.94 2.51 -5.69
N LYS A 51 5.85 3.12 -5.20
CA LYS A 51 4.70 3.51 -6.02
C LYS A 51 5.10 4.47 -7.13
N SER A 52 5.90 5.48 -6.80
CA SER A 52 6.36 6.47 -7.78
C SER A 52 7.21 5.84 -8.87
N LEU A 53 8.19 5.02 -8.49
CA LEU A 53 9.08 4.32 -9.41
C LEU A 53 8.30 3.36 -10.32
N ASN A 54 7.32 2.65 -9.78
CA ASN A 54 6.44 1.78 -10.56
C ASN A 54 5.68 2.58 -11.62
N ASN A 55 5.06 3.70 -11.23
CA ASN A 55 4.31 4.54 -12.16
C ASN A 55 5.22 5.16 -13.24
N TRP A 56 6.46 5.52 -12.90
CA TRP A 56 7.43 6.07 -13.85
C TRP A 56 7.96 5.01 -14.82
N ARG A 57 8.24 3.78 -14.36
CA ARG A 57 8.69 2.68 -15.23
C ARG A 57 7.60 2.16 -16.16
N GLN A 58 6.33 2.37 -15.83
CA GLN A 58 5.20 2.02 -16.68
C GLN A 58 4.74 3.18 -17.60
N GLY A 59 5.39 4.34 -17.53
CA GLY A 59 4.99 5.52 -18.31
C GLY A 59 3.67 6.15 -17.88
N LEU A 60 3.11 5.76 -16.74
CA LEU A 60 1.84 6.31 -16.21
C LEU A 60 1.99 7.74 -15.72
N HIS A 61 3.18 8.09 -15.21
CA HIS A 61 3.51 9.45 -14.80
C HIS A 61 4.92 9.83 -15.25
N THR A 62 5.11 11.14 -15.47
CA THR A 62 6.43 11.73 -15.64
C THR A 62 6.92 12.27 -14.29
N PRO A 63 8.14 11.94 -13.83
CA PRO A 63 8.66 12.47 -12.57
C PRO A 63 8.77 13.99 -12.62
N SER A 64 8.69 14.65 -11.45
CA SER A 64 9.00 16.09 -11.35
C SER A 64 10.47 16.35 -11.70
N ARG A 65 10.83 17.60 -12.02
CA ARG A 65 12.22 17.98 -12.34
C ARG A 65 13.20 17.61 -11.23
N ARG A 66 12.78 17.71 -9.97
CA ARG A 66 13.58 17.30 -8.81
C ARG A 66 13.84 15.79 -8.82
N ASN A 67 12.80 14.99 -9.00
CA ASN A 67 12.90 13.53 -9.02
C ASN A 67 13.68 13.04 -10.25
N PHE A 68 13.51 13.67 -11.40
CA PHE A 68 14.30 13.40 -12.60
C PHE A 68 15.81 13.53 -12.34
N ARG A 69 16.24 14.63 -11.69
CA ARG A 69 17.66 14.80 -11.31
C ARG A 69 18.17 13.71 -10.37
N ILE A 70 17.35 13.29 -9.41
CA ILE A 70 17.67 12.18 -8.49
C ILE A 70 17.87 10.88 -9.28
N LEU A 71 16.98 10.57 -10.23
CA LEU A 71 17.09 9.38 -11.06
C LEU A 71 18.31 9.41 -11.98
N THR A 72 18.68 10.59 -12.52
CA THR A 72 19.90 10.77 -13.31
C THR A 72 21.16 10.39 -12.52
N LEU A 73 21.23 10.81 -11.25
CA LEU A 73 22.35 10.48 -10.34
C LEU A 73 22.33 9.00 -9.95
N LEU A 74 21.15 8.50 -9.53
CA LEU A 74 20.93 7.13 -9.10
C LEU A 74 21.37 6.12 -10.17
N LEU A 75 20.97 6.37 -11.43
CA LEU A 75 21.33 5.54 -12.57
C LEU A 75 22.66 5.96 -13.21
N ARG A 76 23.43 6.88 -12.60
CA ARG A 76 24.69 7.47 -13.11
C ARG A 76 24.67 7.70 -14.62
N VAL A 77 23.63 8.37 -15.10
CA VAL A 77 23.43 8.65 -16.54
C VAL A 77 24.47 9.66 -17.05
N GLU A 78 24.97 10.51 -16.16
CA GLU A 78 26.04 11.46 -16.42
C GLU A 78 27.36 10.83 -16.87
N ASP A 79 27.64 9.60 -16.44
CA ASP A 79 28.85 8.86 -16.81
C ASP A 79 28.73 8.21 -18.20
N MET A 80 27.53 8.20 -18.79
CA MET A 80 27.23 7.49 -20.03
C MET A 80 27.24 8.46 -21.22
N ALA A 81 28.41 8.58 -21.86
CA ALA A 81 28.61 9.44 -23.03
C ALA A 81 27.59 9.10 -24.14
N GLY A 82 26.82 10.11 -24.57
CA GLY A 82 25.77 9.97 -25.59
C GLY A 82 24.38 9.64 -25.05
N VAL A 83 24.25 9.10 -23.83
CA VAL A 83 22.94 8.78 -23.22
C VAL A 83 22.32 10.03 -22.61
N LEU A 84 23.10 10.85 -21.90
CA LEU A 84 22.59 12.03 -21.19
C LEU A 84 21.83 13.04 -22.09
N PRO A 85 22.31 13.39 -23.30
CA PRO A 85 21.56 14.28 -24.19
C PRO A 85 20.20 13.70 -24.60
N HIS A 86 20.15 12.41 -24.94
CA HIS A 86 18.92 11.71 -25.33
C HIS A 86 17.96 11.55 -24.16
N TRP A 87 18.47 11.19 -22.99
CA TRP A 87 17.74 11.11 -21.72
C TRP A 87 17.01 12.41 -21.39
N ASN A 88 17.70 13.55 -21.49
CA ASN A 88 17.12 14.88 -21.27
C ASN A 88 16.08 15.23 -22.34
N LEU A 89 16.37 14.94 -23.61
CA LEU A 89 15.46 15.22 -24.72
C LEU A 89 14.12 14.49 -24.55
N LEU A 90 14.17 13.17 -24.28
CA LEU A 90 12.97 12.36 -24.08
C LEU A 90 12.18 12.80 -22.84
N TYR A 91 12.86 13.22 -21.78
CA TYR A 91 12.19 13.74 -20.58
C TYR A 91 11.43 15.04 -20.85
N GLU A 92 12.03 16.00 -21.56
CA GLU A 92 11.36 17.26 -21.94
C GLU A 92 10.19 17.02 -22.90
N GLU A 93 10.28 16.01 -23.77
CA GLU A 93 9.16 15.55 -24.58
C GLU A 93 8.03 14.93 -23.73
N ALA A 94 8.37 14.06 -22.77
CA ALA A 94 7.41 13.46 -21.85
C ALA A 94 6.70 14.48 -20.95
N GLN A 95 7.39 15.56 -20.54
CA GLN A 95 6.80 16.67 -19.78
C GLN A 95 5.78 17.45 -20.62
N ARG A 96 6.08 17.70 -21.91
CA ARG A 96 5.18 18.43 -22.82
C ARG A 96 3.89 17.67 -23.15
N ARG A 97 3.92 16.34 -23.13
CA ARG A 97 2.75 15.48 -23.37
C ARG A 97 1.77 15.42 -22.20
N LYS A 98 2.17 15.85 -21.00
CA LYS A 98 1.29 15.80 -19.83
C LYS A 98 0.15 16.82 -20.01
N PRO A 99 -1.13 16.40 -20.03
CA PRO A 99 -2.23 17.35 -20.10
C PRO A 99 -2.25 18.25 -18.85
N PRO A 100 -2.66 19.52 -18.98
CA PRO A 100 -2.56 20.52 -17.92
C PRO A 100 -3.69 20.35 -16.90
N SER A 101 -3.66 19.29 -16.07
CA SER A 101 -4.49 19.22 -14.86
C SER A 101 -4.16 17.98 -14.03
N GLU A 102 -3.18 18.06 -13.14
CA GLU A 102 -3.28 17.50 -11.78
C GLU A 102 -2.39 18.34 -10.84
N PRO A 103 -2.92 18.88 -9.73
CA PRO A 103 -2.13 19.66 -8.79
C PRO A 103 -1.08 18.78 -8.11
N GLU A 104 0.14 19.29 -8.10
CA GLU A 104 1.34 18.71 -7.52
C GLU A 104 1.21 18.67 -5.98
N ASN A 105 0.49 17.70 -5.43
CA ASN A 105 0.41 17.49 -3.99
C ASN A 105 1.74 16.92 -3.48
N GLY A 106 2.61 17.77 -2.94
CA GLY A 106 3.86 17.27 -2.36
C GLY A 106 4.89 18.26 -1.81
N GLU A 107 4.60 19.54 -1.62
CA GLU A 107 5.46 20.42 -0.80
C GLU A 107 4.61 21.35 0.07
N GLN A 108 4.22 20.89 1.27
CA GLN A 108 3.94 21.82 2.38
C GLN A 108 5.29 22.39 2.85
N ARG A 109 5.66 23.55 2.31
CA ARG A 109 6.59 24.45 2.99
C ARG A 109 5.75 25.42 3.82
N GLU A 110 5.77 25.24 5.13
CA GLU A 110 5.57 26.34 6.06
C GLU A 110 6.61 27.41 5.75
N SER A 111 6.15 28.56 5.25
CA SER A 111 6.95 29.79 5.19
C SER A 111 6.23 30.84 6.01
N LEU A 112 6.77 31.09 7.20
CA LEU A 112 6.49 32.28 7.99
C LEU A 112 6.92 33.55 7.23
N SER A 113 6.14 34.60 7.49
CA SER A 113 6.53 36.02 7.47
C SER A 113 6.59 36.76 6.13
N ALA A 114 5.67 37.72 5.98
CA ALA A 114 5.96 39.17 6.07
C ALA A 114 5.00 39.96 5.18
N ALA A 115 4.20 40.85 5.79
CA ALA A 115 3.42 41.85 5.06
C ALA A 115 4.34 42.83 4.31
N PRO A 116 3.85 43.42 3.20
CA PRO A 116 3.85 44.87 3.13
C PRO A 116 2.59 45.48 2.49
N ILE A 117 1.99 46.43 3.23
CA ILE A 117 1.52 47.78 2.85
C ILE A 117 1.21 48.03 1.34
N GLN A 118 -0.11 48.14 1.03
CA GLN A 118 -0.92 49.06 0.16
C GLN A 118 -0.26 49.97 -0.92
N PRO A 119 -0.97 50.59 -1.94
CA PRO A 119 -2.42 50.88 -2.02
C PRO A 119 -3.14 50.85 -3.41
N ALA A 120 -4.47 51.01 -3.33
CA ALA A 120 -5.41 51.75 -4.20
C ALA A 120 -5.66 51.34 -5.68
N GLY A 121 -6.84 50.78 -5.91
CA GLY A 121 -7.57 50.81 -7.19
C GLY A 121 -9.03 50.43 -6.96
N ALA A 122 -9.93 51.39 -7.10
CA ALA A 122 -11.31 51.37 -6.63
C ALA A 122 -12.23 50.38 -7.36
N GLY A 123 -13.16 49.79 -6.62
CA GLY A 123 -14.28 49.01 -7.13
C GLY A 123 -15.30 48.74 -6.03
N LEU A 124 -16.22 49.68 -5.84
CA LEU A 124 -17.34 49.62 -4.89
C LEU A 124 -18.36 48.54 -5.28
N SER A 125 -18.72 47.65 -4.35
CA SER A 125 -20.13 47.35 -4.08
C SER A 125 -20.29 46.65 -2.71
N VAL A 126 -20.80 47.43 -1.74
CA VAL A 126 -21.93 47.11 -0.83
C VAL A 126 -22.32 45.62 -0.77
N GLY A 127 -22.35 44.90 0.35
CA GLY A 127 -22.35 45.26 1.76
C GLY A 127 -23.50 44.53 2.47
N ARG A 128 -23.16 43.67 3.45
CA ARG A 128 -23.92 43.29 4.68
C ARG A 128 -25.31 42.62 4.49
N GLN A 129 -25.79 41.67 5.28
CA GLN A 129 -25.36 40.94 6.49
C GLN A 129 -26.29 39.72 6.68
N ILE A 130 -25.77 38.68 7.34
CA ILE A 130 -26.32 37.92 8.48
C ILE A 130 -27.86 37.74 8.55
N ALA A 131 -28.34 36.50 8.63
CA ALA A 131 -28.97 35.93 9.84
C ALA A 131 -29.64 34.58 9.59
N ALA A 132 -29.43 33.68 10.53
CA ALA A 132 -30.16 32.43 10.73
C ALA A 132 -31.60 32.70 11.19
N ALA A 133 -32.51 31.74 10.93
CA ALA A 133 -33.66 31.51 11.80
C ALA A 133 -34.24 30.09 11.63
N VAL A 134 -34.49 29.49 12.78
CA VAL A 134 -35.19 28.24 13.08
C VAL A 134 -36.70 28.50 13.16
N ALA A 135 -37.55 27.54 12.76
CA ALA A 135 -38.88 27.24 13.35
C ALA A 135 -39.54 26.09 12.54
N LEU A 136 -39.86 24.91 13.10
CA LEU A 136 -40.93 24.50 14.05
C LEU A 136 -42.18 23.94 13.34
N VAL A 137 -42.98 23.18 14.12
CA VAL A 137 -44.30 22.55 13.87
C VAL A 137 -44.21 21.06 13.47
N ALA A 138 -44.68 20.02 14.17
CA ALA A 138 -45.53 19.73 15.34
C ALA A 138 -46.74 18.84 14.97
N LEU A 139 -47.10 17.97 15.91
CA LEU A 139 -48.40 17.35 16.18
C LEU A 139 -48.84 16.11 15.39
N GLY A 140 -49.27 15.10 16.16
CA GLY A 140 -49.99 13.92 15.68
C GLY A 140 -50.25 12.91 16.80
N ALA A 141 -51.09 13.28 17.77
CA ALA A 141 -51.59 12.43 18.84
C ALA A 141 -52.73 11.51 18.36
N GLY A 142 -52.88 10.37 19.02
CA GLY A 142 -54.05 9.47 18.95
C GLY A 142 -53.58 8.02 19.10
N GLY A 143 -53.92 7.25 20.13
CA GLY A 143 -55.12 7.23 20.95
C GLY A 143 -55.71 5.83 20.83
N GLY A 144 -55.87 5.11 21.94
CA GLY A 144 -56.63 3.85 21.98
C GLY A 144 -56.05 2.75 22.87
N ALA A 145 -56.54 2.69 24.11
CA ALA A 145 -56.49 1.51 24.97
C ALA A 145 -57.85 0.77 24.90
N ILE A 146 -57.84 -0.56 25.05
CA ILE A 146 -58.88 -1.51 25.58
C ILE A 146 -58.36 -2.93 25.19
N VAL A 147 -57.79 -3.76 26.09
CA VAL A 147 -58.36 -4.68 27.12
C VAL A 147 -58.66 -6.12 26.61
N THR A 148 -57.83 -7.05 27.10
CA THR A 148 -57.97 -8.49 27.48
C THR A 148 -58.43 -9.58 26.49
N LEU A 149 -57.66 -10.68 26.38
CA LEU A 149 -57.97 -12.02 26.96
C LEU A 149 -56.89 -13.09 26.63
N ASN A 150 -56.71 -14.02 27.57
CA ASN A 150 -55.79 -15.18 27.53
C ASN A 150 -56.09 -16.16 26.39
N MET A 151 -55.05 -16.67 25.71
CA MET A 151 -55.05 -18.02 25.14
C MET A 151 -53.63 -18.59 24.99
N VAL A 152 -53.53 -19.89 25.19
CA VAL A 152 -52.34 -20.72 25.37
C VAL A 152 -51.92 -21.39 24.05
N GLN A 153 -50.61 -21.28 23.70
CA GLN A 153 -49.79 -22.10 22.78
C GLN A 153 -50.19 -22.21 21.28
N PRO A 154 -49.33 -22.65 20.33
CA PRO A 154 -47.88 -22.99 20.36
C PRO A 154 -47.04 -22.33 19.24
N ARG A 155 -45.70 -22.54 19.29
CA ARG A 155 -44.69 -22.49 18.21
C ARG A 155 -45.03 -21.73 16.91
N GLY A 156 -44.37 -20.60 16.74
CA GLY A 156 -44.19 -19.95 15.45
C GLY A 156 -43.43 -18.64 15.63
N VAL A 157 -42.10 -18.71 15.81
CA VAL A 157 -41.25 -17.52 15.68
C VAL A 157 -41.22 -17.12 14.21
N ALA A 158 -42.26 -16.40 13.78
CA ALA A 158 -42.23 -15.58 12.59
C ALA A 158 -41.26 -14.44 12.88
N ALA A 159 -40.09 -14.50 12.24
CA ALA A 159 -39.13 -13.41 12.23
C ALA A 159 -39.81 -12.17 11.63
N VAL A 160 -40.04 -11.16 12.47
CA VAL A 160 -40.28 -9.80 12.01
C VAL A 160 -38.99 -9.36 11.34
N ALA A 161 -39.01 -9.23 10.02
CA ALA A 161 -37.95 -8.57 9.25
C ALA A 161 -37.92 -7.11 9.68
N VAL A 162 -37.13 -6.81 10.71
CA VAL A 162 -36.59 -5.47 10.92
C VAL A 162 -35.70 -5.24 9.70
N ALA A 163 -36.18 -4.40 8.78
CA ALA A 163 -35.35 -3.80 7.75
C ALA A 163 -34.33 -2.89 8.46
N GLY A 164 -33.29 -3.51 9.02
CA GLY A 164 -32.05 -2.84 9.34
C GLY A 164 -31.38 -2.38 8.05
N PRO A 165 -30.49 -1.37 8.12
CA PRO A 165 -29.66 -1.02 6.98
C PRO A 165 -28.98 -2.30 6.49
N GLY A 166 -29.15 -2.61 5.21
CA GLY A 166 -28.57 -3.80 4.60
C GLY A 166 -27.07 -3.84 4.88
N PRO A 167 -26.45 -5.04 4.96
CA PRO A 167 -25.01 -5.11 5.06
C PRO A 167 -24.44 -4.40 3.84
N ASP A 168 -23.63 -3.36 4.08
CA ASP A 168 -22.75 -2.80 3.09
C ASP A 168 -21.96 -3.97 2.49
N THR A 169 -22.38 -4.47 1.33
CA THR A 169 -21.58 -5.35 0.48
C THR A 169 -20.51 -4.52 -0.22
N GLY A 170 -19.78 -3.72 0.57
CA GLY A 170 -18.50 -3.20 0.17
C GLY A 170 -17.62 -4.41 -0.12
N ALA A 171 -16.95 -4.41 -1.27
CA ALA A 171 -15.90 -5.39 -1.54
C ALA A 171 -14.98 -5.46 -0.32
N PRO A 172 -14.54 -6.66 0.12
CA PRO A 172 -13.68 -6.79 1.28
C PRO A 172 -12.47 -5.87 1.09
N ILE A 173 -12.28 -4.95 2.02
CA ILE A 173 -11.16 -4.01 1.99
C ILE A 173 -9.90 -4.86 2.11
N ILE A 174 -9.14 -4.91 1.02
CA ILE A 174 -7.87 -5.61 0.97
C ILE A 174 -6.88 -4.82 1.82
N ASP A 175 -6.60 -5.32 3.02
CA ASP A 175 -5.68 -4.66 3.95
C ASP A 175 -4.23 -4.85 3.50
N MET A 176 -3.71 -3.83 2.83
CA MET A 176 -2.31 -3.68 2.44
C MET A 176 -1.52 -2.78 3.39
N THR A 177 -2.14 -2.32 4.49
CA THR A 177 -1.54 -1.35 5.42
C THR A 177 -0.67 -1.99 6.49
N GLY A 178 -0.69 -3.32 6.58
CA GLY A 178 0.10 -4.08 7.54
C GLY A 178 1.61 -4.11 7.24
N GLN A 179 2.36 -4.71 8.17
CA GLN A 179 3.81 -4.85 8.06
C GLN A 179 4.21 -5.79 6.91
N ARG A 180 5.37 -5.53 6.29
CA ARG A 180 5.98 -6.47 5.34
C ARG A 180 6.29 -7.80 6.03
N ILE A 181 5.76 -8.88 5.49
CA ILE A 181 5.96 -10.25 5.93
C ILE A 181 7.17 -10.84 5.18
N PRO A 182 8.29 -11.14 5.87
CA PRO A 182 9.43 -11.77 5.22
C PRO A 182 9.17 -13.26 4.98
N TYR A 183 9.82 -13.80 3.97
CA TYR A 183 10.07 -15.24 3.84
C TYR A 183 11.46 -15.53 4.41
N ARG A 184 11.57 -16.53 5.28
CA ARG A 184 12.83 -17.01 5.84
C ARG A 184 13.05 -18.47 5.49
N GLU A 185 13.92 -18.72 4.53
CA GLU A 185 14.34 -20.07 4.14
C GLU A 185 15.11 -20.78 5.28
N HIS A 186 16.01 -20.05 5.95
CA HIS A 186 16.77 -20.56 7.09
C HIS A 186 16.58 -19.65 8.30
N THR A 187 16.19 -20.22 9.43
CA THR A 187 16.06 -19.47 10.68
C THR A 187 16.69 -20.21 11.84
N VAL A 188 17.53 -19.50 12.59
CA VAL A 188 18.03 -19.94 13.91
C VAL A 188 17.30 -19.12 14.98
N VAL A 189 16.68 -19.80 15.93
CA VAL A 189 15.96 -19.18 17.07
C VAL A 189 16.31 -19.87 18.37
N LYS A 190 16.12 -19.18 19.50
CA LYS A 190 16.24 -19.79 20.83
C LYS A 190 14.90 -20.30 21.34
N THR A 191 14.93 -21.26 22.24
CA THR A 191 13.72 -21.73 22.93
C THR A 191 12.98 -20.57 23.59
N GLY A 192 11.67 -20.48 23.37
CA GLY A 192 10.81 -19.37 23.82
C GLY A 192 10.75 -18.17 22.88
N GLN A 193 11.59 -18.10 21.84
CA GLN A 193 11.55 -17.02 20.86
C GLN A 193 10.47 -17.26 19.81
N SER A 194 9.80 -16.18 19.41
CA SER A 194 8.82 -16.17 18.32
C SER A 194 9.36 -15.41 17.11
N VAL A 195 9.06 -15.91 15.92
CA VAL A 195 9.56 -15.34 14.66
C VAL A 195 8.56 -15.54 13.52
N VAL A 196 8.39 -14.53 12.68
CA VAL A 196 7.63 -14.67 11.42
C VAL A 196 8.48 -15.44 10.40
N ILE A 197 7.98 -16.59 9.94
CA ILE A 197 8.66 -17.46 8.97
C ILE A 197 8.21 -17.18 7.53
N HIS A 198 6.91 -17.03 7.34
CA HIS A 198 6.30 -16.90 6.01
C HIS A 198 5.02 -16.09 6.06
N GLY A 199 4.51 -15.70 4.89
CA GLY A 199 3.14 -15.24 4.71
C GLY A 199 2.38 -16.10 3.71
N GLU A 200 1.19 -16.59 4.08
CA GLU A 200 0.28 -17.28 3.17
C GLU A 200 -0.61 -16.29 2.43
N ARG A 201 -0.79 -16.49 1.13
CA ARG A 201 -1.60 -15.61 0.29
C ARG A 201 -2.70 -16.37 -0.43
N SER A 202 -3.76 -15.65 -0.78
CA SER A 202 -4.78 -16.12 -1.73
C SER A 202 -4.31 -15.87 -3.18
N LEU A 203 -5.27 -15.78 -4.11
CA LEU A 203 -5.01 -15.25 -5.45
C LEU A 203 -4.52 -13.80 -5.37
N CYS A 204 -3.81 -13.37 -6.42
CA CYS A 204 -3.22 -12.04 -6.46
C CYS A 204 -4.30 -10.96 -6.36
N GLY A 205 -4.17 -10.07 -5.38
CA GLY A 205 -5.15 -8.99 -5.13
C GLY A 205 -6.38 -9.42 -4.34
N GLU A 206 -6.42 -10.62 -3.77
CA GLU A 206 -7.49 -11.05 -2.87
C GLU A 206 -7.10 -10.95 -1.40
N GLN A 207 -8.10 -10.94 -0.52
CA GLN A 207 -7.88 -11.02 0.92
C GLN A 207 -7.16 -12.33 1.26
N PRO A 208 -6.13 -12.32 2.15
CA PRO A 208 -5.49 -13.55 2.56
C PRO A 208 -6.47 -14.49 3.27
N PRO A 209 -6.21 -15.80 3.23
CA PRO A 209 -7.09 -16.77 3.85
C PRO A 209 -7.24 -16.51 5.36
N PRO A 210 -8.38 -16.92 5.96
CA PRO A 210 -8.57 -16.83 7.41
C PRO A 210 -7.56 -17.75 8.12
N TRP A 211 -7.24 -17.43 9.38
CA TRP A 211 -6.19 -18.16 10.13
C TRP A 211 -6.50 -19.65 10.24
N GLU A 212 -7.76 -20.02 10.40
CA GLU A 212 -8.19 -21.41 10.52
C GLU A 212 -7.84 -22.23 9.27
N ALA A 213 -7.96 -21.61 8.07
CA ALA A 213 -7.58 -22.24 6.81
C ALA A 213 -6.05 -22.31 6.65
N VAL A 214 -5.33 -21.27 7.08
CA VAL A 214 -3.86 -21.25 7.09
C VAL A 214 -3.33 -22.35 8.00
N ALA A 215 -3.79 -22.38 9.26
CA ALA A 215 -3.34 -23.31 10.28
C ALA A 215 -3.57 -24.78 9.90
N HIS A 216 -4.64 -25.08 9.17
CA HIS A 216 -4.92 -26.45 8.69
C HIS A 216 -3.83 -27.00 7.77
N ASN A 217 -3.14 -26.13 7.03
CA ASN A 217 -2.11 -26.51 6.06
C ASN A 217 -0.69 -26.46 6.64
N LEU A 218 -0.52 -26.07 7.91
CA LEU A 218 0.79 -25.99 8.54
C LEU A 218 1.28 -27.37 9.01
N PRO A 219 2.57 -27.70 8.80
CA PRO A 219 3.13 -28.96 9.27
C PRO A 219 3.20 -28.97 10.80
N SER A 220 2.97 -30.13 11.40
CA SER A 220 3.25 -30.33 12.83
C SER A 220 4.76 -30.54 13.01
N LEU A 221 5.36 -29.75 13.90
CA LEU A 221 6.78 -29.80 14.22
C LEU A 221 6.96 -30.19 15.69
N ALA A 222 8.00 -30.95 16.00
CA ALA A 222 8.37 -31.31 17.37
C ALA A 222 9.12 -30.18 18.09
N ILE A 223 9.73 -29.26 17.34
CA ILE A 223 10.58 -28.16 17.85
C ILE A 223 9.83 -26.85 18.17
N GLY A 224 8.54 -26.75 17.86
CA GLY A 224 7.77 -25.52 18.11
C GLY A 224 6.32 -25.58 17.70
N VAL A 225 5.65 -24.43 17.82
CA VAL A 225 4.22 -24.26 17.52
C VAL A 225 3.99 -23.06 16.61
N TRP A 226 2.89 -23.11 15.86
CA TRP A 226 2.48 -22.04 14.95
C TRP A 226 1.42 -21.14 15.58
N SER A 227 1.44 -19.86 15.21
CA SER A 227 0.44 -18.86 15.62
C SER A 227 0.20 -17.82 14.52
N ASP A 228 -0.94 -17.13 14.60
CA ASP A 228 -1.30 -16.06 13.67
C ASP A 228 -0.44 -14.84 13.92
N GLY A 229 0.30 -14.40 12.90
CA GLY A 229 1.05 -13.15 12.93
C GLY A 229 0.26 -11.94 12.45
N GLY A 230 -1.01 -12.12 12.09
CA GLY A 230 -1.88 -11.08 11.55
C GLY A 230 -1.75 -10.92 10.03
N VAL A 231 -2.46 -9.92 9.50
CA VAL A 231 -2.44 -9.59 8.07
C VAL A 231 -1.36 -8.55 7.80
N GLY A 232 -0.68 -8.74 6.67
CA GLY A 232 0.29 -7.80 6.12
C GLY A 232 0.45 -8.05 4.63
N PHE A 233 1.62 -7.74 4.09
CA PHE A 233 1.91 -8.00 2.69
C PHE A 233 3.25 -8.69 2.51
N ARG A 234 3.37 -9.57 1.52
CA ARG A 234 4.64 -10.12 1.04
C ARG A 234 4.91 -9.64 -0.37
N ILE A 235 6.18 -9.64 -0.79
CA ILE A 235 6.51 -9.47 -2.21
C ILE A 235 6.38 -10.82 -2.89
N SER A 236 5.52 -10.90 -3.90
CA SER A 236 5.23 -12.13 -4.63
C SER A 236 5.63 -11.97 -6.09
N ASN A 237 6.60 -12.77 -6.54
CA ASN A 237 7.04 -12.78 -7.93
C ASN A 237 5.89 -13.18 -8.88
N SER A 238 5.07 -14.16 -8.47
CA SER A 238 3.93 -14.62 -9.28
C SER A 238 2.81 -13.58 -9.40
N CYS A 239 2.71 -12.65 -8.45
CA CYS A 239 1.74 -11.56 -8.49
C CYS A 239 2.34 -10.23 -8.96
N GLY A 240 3.63 -10.21 -9.31
CA GLY A 240 4.33 -9.02 -9.80
C GLY A 240 4.48 -7.90 -8.77
N GLY A 241 4.42 -8.18 -7.47
CA GLY A 241 4.56 -7.12 -6.46
C GLY A 241 4.01 -7.44 -5.06
N PRO A 242 3.76 -6.40 -4.25
CA PRO A 242 3.14 -6.52 -2.93
C PRO A 242 1.79 -7.25 -3.03
N THR A 243 1.64 -8.30 -2.25
CA THR A 243 0.43 -9.13 -2.22
C THR A 243 -0.02 -9.30 -0.77
N PRO A 244 -1.31 -9.13 -0.46
CA PRO A 244 -1.86 -9.40 0.86
C PRO A 244 -1.50 -10.82 1.30
N ALA A 245 -1.05 -10.97 2.53
CA ALA A 245 -0.71 -12.26 3.10
C ALA A 245 -1.01 -12.29 4.60
N ARG A 246 -1.29 -13.48 5.13
CA ARG A 246 -1.39 -13.74 6.56
C ARG A 246 -0.06 -14.30 7.05
N ALA A 247 0.54 -13.63 8.03
CA ALA A 247 1.82 -14.02 8.60
C ALA A 247 1.69 -15.30 9.44
N VAL A 248 2.66 -16.19 9.27
CA VAL A 248 2.81 -17.42 10.04
C VAL A 248 3.98 -17.25 10.99
N VAL A 249 3.68 -17.26 12.29
CA VAL A 249 4.67 -17.10 13.36
C VAL A 249 5.00 -18.46 13.96
N PHE A 250 6.28 -18.78 14.00
CA PHE A 250 6.83 -19.93 14.70
C PHE A 250 7.28 -19.52 16.10
N THR A 251 6.87 -20.26 17.12
CA THR A 251 7.38 -20.15 18.49
C THR A 251 8.15 -21.40 18.84
N ALA A 252 9.44 -21.24 19.14
CA ALA A 252 10.33 -22.34 19.50
C ALA A 252 10.00 -22.88 20.89
N THR A 253 9.84 -24.20 21.01
CA THR A 253 9.50 -24.86 22.29
C THR A 253 10.55 -25.88 22.73
N ARG A 254 11.37 -26.40 21.81
CA ARG A 254 12.40 -27.39 22.08
C ARG A 254 13.56 -27.25 21.10
N SER A 255 14.78 -27.46 21.58
CA SER A 255 15.97 -27.51 20.75
C SER A 255 15.92 -28.65 19.72
N GLY A 256 16.51 -28.40 18.54
CA GLY A 256 16.49 -29.34 17.41
C GLY A 256 16.56 -28.62 16.07
N GLU A 257 16.50 -29.39 14.99
CA GLU A 257 16.45 -28.86 13.62
C GLU A 257 15.40 -29.64 12.82
N GLU A 258 14.54 -28.93 12.09
CA GLU A 258 13.58 -29.53 11.18
C GLU A 258 13.60 -28.82 9.82
N GLN A 259 13.47 -29.62 8.76
CA GLN A 259 13.41 -29.18 7.37
C GLN A 259 12.10 -29.66 6.75
N PHE A 260 11.36 -28.74 6.14
CA PHE A 260 10.03 -29.01 5.59
C PHE A 260 9.70 -28.02 4.46
N TYR A 261 8.57 -28.23 3.80
CA TYR A 261 8.03 -27.28 2.83
C TYR A 261 6.85 -26.52 3.43
N LEU A 262 6.83 -25.22 3.20
CA LEU A 262 5.76 -24.33 3.60
C LEU A 262 5.28 -23.58 2.34
N TYR A 263 4.07 -23.86 1.88
CA TYR A 263 3.50 -23.29 0.65
C TYR A 263 4.36 -23.48 -0.61
N ALA A 264 4.97 -24.67 -0.73
CA ALA A 264 5.92 -25.05 -1.77
C ALA A 264 7.31 -24.38 -1.69
N ASP A 265 7.55 -23.54 -0.69
CA ASP A 265 8.86 -22.96 -0.41
C ASP A 265 9.59 -23.80 0.66
N PRO A 266 10.88 -24.15 0.47
CA PRO A 266 11.64 -24.92 1.47
C PRO A 266 11.94 -24.06 2.70
N VAL A 267 11.87 -24.65 3.89
CA VAL A 267 12.17 -23.98 5.16
C VAL A 267 12.98 -24.91 6.06
N THR A 268 14.03 -24.36 6.65
CA THR A 268 14.84 -24.98 7.71
C THR A 268 14.77 -24.12 8.97
N ILE A 269 14.31 -24.72 10.07
CA ILE A 269 14.32 -24.07 11.39
C ILE A 269 15.25 -24.85 12.31
N ARG A 270 16.20 -24.13 12.89
CA ARG A 270 17.07 -24.63 13.95
C ARG A 270 16.75 -23.90 15.25
N VAL A 271 16.45 -24.67 16.29
CA VAL A 271 16.19 -24.18 17.64
C VAL A 271 17.38 -24.47 18.54
N GLU A 272 17.94 -23.42 19.13
CA GLU A 272 18.98 -23.46 20.14
C GLU A 272 18.39 -23.34 21.56
N GLU A 273 19.20 -23.69 22.56
CA GLU A 273 18.86 -23.49 23.97
C GLU A 273 18.86 -22.01 24.37
#